data_AF-A0A9W4SYK5-F1
#
_entry.id   AF-A0A9W4SYK5-F1
#
_cell.length_a   1.000
_cell.length_b   1.000
_cell.length_c   1.000
_cell.angle_alpha   90.00
_cell.angle_beta   90.00
_cell.angle_gamma   90.00
#
_symmetry.space_group_name_H-M   'P 1'
#
loop_
_entity.id
_entity.type
_entity.pdbx_description
1 polymer ?
#
loop_
_entity_poly.entity_id
_entity_poly.type
_entity_poly.pdbx_seq_one_letter_code
_entity_poly.pdbx_strand_id
1 'polypeptide(L)'
;MAKSLLCLFLLTILCTSRANAGYTITFPLSGDVLDVNQPYNVTWTLNAVTPTELTVDVRLVKGPPEDLKEQMKICEKVDPKVLSCTFFVPPSMVTAIDYSITVGNDPANYGYSPFFTIKGVGEVPLANNGCPKMGGHKCNTLSAPCCGGTGFCGTGPNFCDVGCQAAFSYAGTCVSQEPAKEPVPKRKRFVKF
;
A
#
# COMPACT_ATOMS: atom_id res chain seq x y z
N MET A 1 -0.40 4.09 48.37
CA MET A 1 -0.48 4.53 46.96
C MET A 1 0.06 3.44 46.02
N ALA A 2 -0.50 2.22 46.06
CA ALA A 2 0.02 1.06 45.31
C ALA A 2 -1.01 0.38 44.40
N LYS A 3 -2.29 0.77 44.45
CA LYS A 3 -3.37 0.17 43.64
C LYS A 3 -3.56 0.82 42.27
N SER A 4 -3.03 2.03 42.06
CA SER A 4 -3.16 2.77 40.79
C SER A 4 -2.14 2.34 39.73
N LEU A 5 -0.97 1.81 40.15
CA LEU A 5 0.10 1.42 39.22
C LEU A 5 -0.15 0.05 38.55
N LEU A 6 -0.93 -0.84 39.18
CA LEU A 6 -1.23 -2.17 38.63
C LEU A 6 -2.24 -2.11 37.47
N CYS A 7 -3.11 -1.09 37.44
CA CYS A 7 -4.09 -0.92 36.36
C CYS A 7 -3.46 -0.41 35.05
N LEU A 8 -2.34 0.33 35.13
CA LEU A 8 -1.68 0.86 33.93
C LEU A 8 -0.86 -0.20 33.17
N PHE A 9 -0.41 -1.26 33.85
CA PHE A 9 0.39 -2.34 33.25
C PHE A 9 -0.46 -3.43 32.57
N LEU A 10 -1.75 -3.53 32.90
CA LEU A 10 -2.68 -4.48 32.28
C LEU A 10 -3.25 -3.99 30.93
N LEU A 11 -3.11 -2.70 30.59
CA LEU A 11 -3.60 -2.15 29.31
C LEU A 11 -2.64 -2.32 28.12
N THR A 12 -1.35 -2.60 28.34
CA THR A 12 -0.35 -2.68 27.25
C THR A 12 -0.19 -4.08 26.65
N ILE A 13 -0.84 -5.11 27.21
CA ILE A 13 -0.65 -6.51 26.78
C ILE A 13 -1.76 -6.99 25.79
N LEU A 14 -2.78 -6.19 25.51
CA LEU A 14 -3.98 -6.66 24.79
C LEU A 14 -3.95 -6.59 23.26
N CYS A 15 -2.92 -6.05 22.60
CA CYS A 15 -2.99 -5.81 21.15
C CYS A 15 -1.82 -6.34 20.32
N THR A 16 -1.35 -7.57 20.59
CA THR A 16 -0.51 -8.31 19.62
C THR A 16 -1.32 -9.38 18.90
N SER A 17 -2.47 -9.01 18.33
CA SER A 17 -3.13 -9.84 17.33
C SER A 17 -2.26 -9.84 16.07
N ARG A 18 -1.37 -10.82 15.95
CA ARG A 18 -0.77 -11.13 14.66
C ARG A 18 -1.91 -11.62 13.76
N ALA A 19 -2.40 -10.75 12.89
CA ALA A 19 -3.24 -11.16 11.78
C ALA A 19 -2.38 -12.07 10.89
N ASN A 20 -2.55 -13.37 11.04
CA ASN A 20 -1.87 -14.35 10.21
C ASN A 20 -2.72 -14.50 8.95
N ALA A 21 -2.42 -13.74 7.91
CA ALA A 21 -3.11 -13.89 6.64
C ALA A 21 -2.86 -15.31 6.10
N GLY A 22 -3.93 -16.01 5.71
CA GLY A 22 -3.84 -17.33 5.09
C GLY A 22 -3.26 -17.26 3.66
N TYR A 23 -3.36 -16.09 3.03
CA TYR A 23 -2.93 -15.84 1.65
C TYR A 23 -1.98 -14.65 1.57
N THR A 24 -1.03 -14.72 0.65
CA THR A 24 -0.17 -13.61 0.25
C THR A 24 -0.36 -13.36 -1.23
N ILE A 25 -0.82 -12.17 -1.62
CA ILE A 25 -1.00 -11.81 -3.03
C ILE A 25 0.38 -11.53 -3.64
N THR A 26 0.66 -12.15 -4.78
CA THR A 26 1.92 -11.99 -5.54
C THR A 26 1.76 -11.13 -6.79
N PHE A 27 0.53 -10.94 -7.27
CA PHE A 27 0.20 -9.96 -8.30
C PHE A 27 -1.29 -9.58 -8.21
N PRO A 28 -1.66 -8.30 -8.39
CA PRO A 28 -0.80 -7.14 -8.56
C PRO A 28 -0.11 -6.70 -7.25
N LEU A 29 1.00 -5.97 -7.38
CA LEU A 29 1.80 -5.41 -6.29
C LEU A 29 1.90 -3.89 -6.41
N SER A 30 2.51 -3.28 -5.38
CA SER A 30 2.81 -1.85 -5.41
C SER A 30 3.70 -1.53 -6.60
N GLY A 31 3.24 -0.60 -7.43
CA GLY A 31 3.92 -0.30 -8.68
C GLY A 31 3.20 -0.76 -9.93
N ASP A 32 2.29 -1.71 -9.83
CA ASP A 32 1.59 -2.24 -10.99
C ASP A 32 0.50 -1.28 -11.46
N VAL A 33 0.39 -1.17 -12.78
CA VAL A 33 -0.62 -0.39 -13.48
C VAL A 33 -1.35 -1.32 -14.41
N LEU A 34 -2.65 -1.46 -14.17
CA LEU A 34 -3.54 -2.30 -14.96
C LEU A 34 -4.39 -1.39 -15.85
N ASP A 35 -4.34 -1.60 -17.16
CA ASP A 35 -5.15 -0.88 -18.14
C ASP A 35 -6.53 -1.54 -18.26
N VAL A 36 -7.56 -0.72 -18.44
CA VAL A 36 -8.90 -1.24 -18.74
C VAL A 36 -8.94 -2.03 -20.05
N ASN A 37 -9.89 -2.96 -20.17
CA ASN A 37 -10.05 -3.89 -21.29
C ASN A 37 -8.87 -4.85 -21.51
N GLN A 38 -7.97 -4.99 -20.54
CA GLN A 38 -6.89 -5.97 -20.58
C GLN A 38 -7.16 -7.11 -19.57
N PRO A 39 -6.85 -8.36 -19.93
CA PRO A 39 -6.86 -9.47 -18.99
C PRO A 39 -5.54 -9.50 -18.19
N TYR A 40 -5.66 -9.73 -16.89
CA TYR A 40 -4.54 -9.96 -15.99
C TYR A 40 -4.75 -11.24 -15.17
N ASN A 41 -3.68 -11.84 -14.67
CA ASN A 41 -3.78 -12.97 -13.76
C ASN A 41 -3.43 -12.51 -12.34
N VAL A 42 -4.46 -12.39 -11.50
CA VAL A 42 -4.28 -12.19 -10.07
C VAL A 42 -3.70 -13.47 -9.49
N THR A 43 -2.57 -13.41 -8.79
CA THR A 43 -1.88 -14.59 -8.24
C THR A 43 -1.63 -14.45 -6.75
N TRP A 44 -1.60 -15.58 -6.05
CA TRP A 44 -1.33 -15.62 -4.62
C TRP A 44 -0.62 -16.91 -4.22
N THR A 45 -0.04 -16.91 -3.02
CA THR A 45 0.53 -18.10 -2.36
C THR A 45 -0.21 -18.39 -1.07
N LEU A 46 -0.25 -19.68 -0.67
CA LEU A 46 -0.73 -20.11 0.63
C LEU A 46 0.39 -19.94 1.67
N ASN A 47 0.09 -19.33 2.81
CA ASN A 47 1.04 -19.29 3.93
C ASN A 47 1.04 -20.63 4.68
N ALA A 48 2.12 -20.89 5.43
CA ALA A 48 2.45 -22.23 5.96
C ALA A 48 1.39 -22.86 6.88
N VAL A 49 0.47 -22.07 7.42
CA VAL A 49 -0.78 -22.58 7.99
C VAL A 49 -1.79 -22.56 6.85
N THR A 50 -1.93 -23.70 6.17
CA THR A 50 -2.87 -23.82 5.05
C THR A 50 -4.24 -23.35 5.53
N PRO A 51 -4.83 -22.32 4.89
CA PRO A 51 -6.18 -21.90 5.25
C PRO A 51 -7.12 -23.09 5.07
N THR A 52 -8.00 -23.31 6.06
CA THR A 52 -8.94 -24.44 6.09
C THR A 52 -10.12 -24.27 5.14
N GLU A 53 -10.14 -23.18 4.39
CA GLU A 53 -11.21 -22.82 3.49
C GLU A 53 -11.23 -23.75 2.28
N LEU A 54 -12.41 -24.31 1.98
CA LEU A 54 -12.60 -25.16 0.80
C LEU A 54 -12.61 -24.34 -0.50
N THR A 55 -13.03 -23.07 -0.40
CA THR A 55 -13.11 -22.15 -1.53
C THR A 55 -12.81 -20.73 -1.08
N VAL A 56 -12.27 -19.92 -1.99
CA VAL A 56 -12.00 -18.48 -1.80
C VAL A 56 -12.71 -17.63 -2.82
N ASP A 57 -13.03 -16.40 -2.42
CA ASP A 57 -13.39 -15.33 -3.34
C ASP A 57 -12.18 -14.41 -3.55
N VAL A 58 -12.02 -13.93 -4.78
CA VAL A 58 -11.03 -12.91 -5.15
C VAL A 58 -11.80 -11.64 -5.47
N ARG A 59 -11.52 -10.55 -4.76
CA ARG A 59 -12.28 -9.30 -4.87
C ARG A 59 -11.36 -8.14 -5.15
N LEU A 60 -11.86 -7.21 -5.96
CA LEU A 60 -11.27 -5.90 -6.13
C LEU A 60 -11.90 -4.96 -5.11
N VAL A 61 -11.08 -4.33 -4.30
CA VAL A 61 -11.49 -3.29 -3.36
C VAL A 61 -10.81 -1.97 -3.71
N LYS A 62 -11.40 -0.86 -3.27
CA LYS A 62 -10.87 0.48 -3.48
C LYS A 62 -11.12 1.34 -2.24
N GLY A 63 -10.16 2.18 -1.88
CA GLY A 63 -10.30 3.18 -0.82
C GLY A 63 -9.07 3.25 0.08
N PRO A 64 -9.12 4.06 1.14
CA PRO A 64 -8.05 4.09 2.13
C PRO A 64 -7.98 2.76 2.91
N PRO A 65 -6.83 2.40 3.50
CA PRO A 65 -6.65 1.15 4.25
C PRO A 65 -7.70 0.90 5.35
N GLU A 66 -8.16 1.98 5.98
CA GLU A 66 -9.17 1.96 7.04
C GLU A 66 -10.62 1.84 6.53
N ASP A 67 -10.87 2.02 5.22
CA ASP A 67 -12.21 1.98 4.64
C ASP A 67 -12.22 1.43 3.21
N LEU A 68 -11.67 0.22 3.02
CA LEU A 68 -11.71 -0.46 1.73
C LEU A 68 -13.14 -0.88 1.38
N LYS A 69 -13.62 -0.43 0.22
CA LYS A 69 -14.93 -0.80 -0.32
C LYS A 69 -14.78 -1.77 -1.48
N GLU A 70 -15.49 -2.88 -1.43
CA GLU A 70 -15.60 -3.81 -2.55
C GLU A 70 -16.16 -3.08 -3.78
N GLN A 71 -15.44 -3.20 -4.90
CA GLN A 71 -15.87 -2.69 -6.20
C GLN A 71 -16.53 -3.79 -7.01
N MET A 72 -15.91 -4.98 -7.02
CA MET A 72 -16.43 -6.16 -7.68
C MET A 72 -15.76 -7.42 -7.15
N LYS A 73 -16.44 -8.55 -7.36
CA LYS A 73 -15.80 -9.86 -7.29
C LYS A 73 -15.18 -10.20 -8.62
N ILE A 74 -13.90 -10.57 -8.60
CA ILE A 74 -13.15 -11.03 -9.77
C ILE A 74 -13.47 -12.49 -10.00
N CYS A 75 -13.40 -13.30 -8.95
CA CYS A 75 -13.66 -14.73 -8.98
C CYS A 75 -14.36 -15.18 -7.70
N GLU A 76 -15.20 -16.19 -7.82
CA GLU A 76 -15.98 -16.73 -6.70
C GLU A 76 -15.77 -18.23 -6.58
N LYS A 77 -15.79 -18.72 -5.34
CA LYS A 77 -15.77 -20.15 -5.02
C LYS A 77 -14.59 -20.91 -5.67
N VAL A 78 -13.43 -20.27 -5.79
CA VAL A 78 -12.23 -20.85 -6.40
C VAL A 78 -11.56 -21.79 -5.40
N ASP A 79 -11.06 -22.94 -5.85
CA ASP A 79 -10.19 -23.77 -5.01
C ASP A 79 -8.92 -22.97 -4.67
N PRO A 80 -8.60 -22.75 -3.38
CA PRO A 80 -7.44 -21.94 -2.97
C PRO A 80 -6.11 -22.46 -3.54
N LYS A 81 -6.03 -23.72 -3.97
CA LYS A 81 -4.84 -24.35 -4.59
C LYS A 81 -4.66 -24.02 -6.07
N VAL A 82 -5.62 -23.34 -6.71
CA VAL A 82 -5.45 -22.85 -8.09
C VAL A 82 -4.43 -21.71 -8.14
N LEU A 83 -4.28 -20.94 -7.05
CA LEU A 83 -3.27 -19.88 -6.84
C LEU A 83 -3.30 -18.74 -7.87
N SER A 84 -4.31 -18.70 -8.72
CA SER A 84 -4.46 -17.71 -9.78
C SER A 84 -5.92 -17.52 -10.15
N CYS A 85 -6.28 -16.31 -10.57
CA CYS A 85 -7.53 -16.08 -11.24
C CYS A 85 -7.43 -14.96 -12.29
N THR A 86 -8.13 -15.13 -13.41
CA THR A 86 -8.15 -14.15 -14.49
C THR A 86 -9.06 -12.99 -14.14
N PHE A 87 -8.49 -11.79 -14.16
CA PHE A 87 -9.17 -10.51 -13.96
C PHE A 87 -9.24 -9.75 -15.28
N PHE A 88 -10.45 -9.57 -15.80
CA PHE A 88 -10.70 -8.66 -16.90
C PHE A 88 -11.10 -7.29 -16.34
N VAL A 89 -10.26 -6.28 -16.53
CA VAL A 89 -10.51 -4.93 -15.99
C VAL A 89 -11.64 -4.26 -16.78
N PRO A 90 -12.79 -3.95 -16.18
CA PRO A 90 -13.92 -3.37 -16.92
C PRO A 90 -13.58 -1.99 -17.52
N PRO A 91 -14.11 -1.64 -18.71
CA PRO A 91 -13.88 -0.34 -19.35
C PRO A 91 -14.37 0.85 -18.53
N SER A 92 -15.34 0.64 -17.64
CA SER A 92 -15.95 1.68 -16.81
C SER A 92 -15.17 1.99 -15.53
N MET A 93 -14.06 1.31 -15.26
CA MET A 93 -13.28 1.55 -14.06
C MET A 93 -12.67 2.95 -14.08
N VAL A 94 -12.76 3.66 -12.96
CA VAL A 94 -12.16 4.99 -12.84
C VAL A 94 -10.65 4.87 -12.61
N THR A 95 -9.88 5.79 -13.16
CA THR A 95 -8.44 5.87 -12.90
C THR A 95 -8.20 6.17 -11.42
N ALA A 96 -7.49 5.29 -10.71
CA ALA A 96 -7.12 5.52 -9.31
C ALA A 96 -5.90 4.69 -8.89
N ILE A 97 -5.28 5.10 -7.77
CA ILE A 97 -4.05 4.50 -7.20
C ILE A 97 -4.29 3.65 -5.94
N ASP A 98 -5.54 3.59 -5.48
CA ASP A 98 -5.97 3.04 -4.20
C ASP A 98 -6.76 1.74 -4.37
N TYR A 99 -6.47 0.97 -5.43
CA TYR A 99 -7.03 -0.36 -5.63
C TYR A 99 -6.20 -1.40 -4.90
N SER A 100 -6.87 -2.41 -4.33
CA SER A 100 -6.24 -3.59 -3.74
C SER A 100 -7.04 -4.84 -4.09
N ILE A 101 -6.39 -5.99 -4.08
CA ILE A 101 -7.02 -7.31 -4.19
C ILE A 101 -7.13 -7.91 -2.80
N THR A 102 -8.29 -8.51 -2.51
CA THR A 102 -8.46 -9.40 -1.35
C THR A 102 -8.69 -10.83 -1.80
N VAL A 103 -8.05 -11.78 -1.13
CA VAL A 103 -8.26 -13.24 -1.32
C VAL A 103 -8.66 -13.87 0.00
N GLY A 104 -9.70 -14.70 -0.01
CA GLY A 104 -10.21 -15.44 1.15
C GLY A 104 -11.70 -15.18 1.36
N ASN A 105 -12.36 -16.00 2.18
CA ASN A 105 -13.77 -15.88 2.57
C ASN A 105 -13.94 -15.60 4.07
N ASP A 106 -13.04 -16.13 4.91
CA ASP A 106 -12.90 -15.79 6.31
C ASP A 106 -11.99 -14.55 6.50
N PRO A 107 -12.49 -13.45 7.08
CA PRO A 107 -11.68 -12.27 7.39
C PRO A 107 -10.39 -12.55 8.17
N ALA A 108 -10.37 -13.60 9.00
CA ALA A 108 -9.17 -14.00 9.74
C ALA A 108 -8.04 -14.48 8.82
N ASN A 109 -8.38 -14.95 7.62
CA ASN A 109 -7.44 -15.49 6.64
C ASN A 109 -7.19 -14.55 5.46
N TYR A 110 -7.86 -13.39 5.38
CA TYR A 110 -7.74 -12.51 4.21
C TYR A 110 -6.29 -12.15 3.90
N GLY A 111 -5.90 -12.42 2.66
CA GLY A 111 -4.75 -11.78 2.04
C GLY A 111 -5.18 -10.47 1.42
N TYR A 112 -4.36 -9.43 1.58
CA TYR A 112 -4.53 -8.15 0.90
C TYR A 112 -3.30 -7.89 0.04
N SER A 113 -3.49 -7.46 -1.20
CA SER A 113 -2.39 -6.90 -1.98
C SER A 113 -2.02 -5.52 -1.43
N PRO A 114 -0.78 -5.06 -1.65
CA PRO A 114 -0.49 -3.64 -1.62
C PRO A 114 -1.39 -2.87 -2.59
N PHE A 115 -1.46 -1.55 -2.43
CA PHE A 115 -2.16 -0.71 -3.40
C PHE A 115 -1.47 -0.74 -4.75
N PHE A 116 -2.27 -0.86 -5.80
CA PHE A 116 -1.87 -0.78 -7.19
C PHE A 116 -2.81 0.17 -7.95
N THR A 117 -2.46 0.43 -9.19
CA THR A 117 -3.22 1.35 -10.04
C THR A 117 -4.06 0.62 -11.06
N ILE A 118 -5.27 1.13 -11.29
CA ILE A 118 -6.01 0.87 -12.52
C ILE A 118 -6.08 2.18 -13.31
N LYS A 119 -5.70 2.13 -14.59
CA LYS A 119 -5.82 3.22 -15.55
C LYS A 119 -7.06 2.99 -16.41
N GLY A 120 -8.10 3.78 -16.16
CA GLY A 120 -9.39 3.67 -16.80
C GLY A 120 -9.95 5.03 -17.22
N VAL A 121 -11.24 5.27 -16.95
CA VAL A 121 -11.89 6.54 -17.29
C VAL A 121 -11.58 7.64 -16.28
N GLY A 122 -11.69 8.89 -16.72
CA GLY A 122 -11.44 10.07 -15.89
C GLY A 122 -9.98 10.53 -15.90
N GLU A 123 -9.75 11.68 -15.29
CA GLU A 123 -8.40 12.25 -15.17
C GLU A 123 -7.52 11.35 -14.30
N VAL A 124 -6.25 11.21 -14.68
CA VAL A 124 -5.24 10.62 -13.78
C VAL A 124 -5.20 11.50 -12.54
N PRO A 125 -5.29 10.97 -11.31
CA PRO A 125 -5.19 11.78 -10.10
C PRO A 125 -3.90 12.61 -10.16
N LEU A 126 -4.03 13.90 -10.50
CA LEU A 126 -2.92 14.82 -10.75
C LEU A 126 -2.09 15.13 -9.49
N ALA A 127 -2.49 14.60 -8.33
CA ALA A 127 -1.80 14.80 -7.08
C ALA A 127 -0.64 13.81 -6.91
N ASN A 128 0.47 14.14 -7.57
CA ASN A 128 1.83 13.97 -7.07
C ASN A 128 2.42 12.56 -6.90
N ASN A 129 1.70 11.47 -7.15
CA ASN A 129 2.19 10.18 -6.66
C ASN A 129 2.53 9.11 -7.70
N GLY A 130 2.24 9.24 -8.99
CA GLY A 130 2.60 8.20 -9.95
C GLY A 130 3.59 8.69 -11.01
N CYS A 131 4.77 8.10 -11.03
CA CYS A 131 5.91 8.57 -11.82
C CYS A 131 6.78 7.37 -12.20
N PRO A 132 7.30 7.20 -13.42
CA PRO A 132 6.67 7.57 -14.67
C PRO A 132 5.38 6.77 -14.95
N LYS A 133 5.06 5.74 -14.14
CA LYS A 133 4.02 4.76 -14.48
C LYS A 133 2.60 5.33 -14.55
N MET A 134 2.35 6.51 -13.97
CA MET A 134 1.12 7.29 -14.18
C MET A 134 1.39 8.52 -15.02
N GLY A 135 1.45 8.37 -16.35
CA GLY A 135 1.46 9.52 -17.27
C GLY A 135 2.79 10.30 -17.34
N GLY A 136 3.90 9.75 -16.84
CA GLY A 136 5.22 10.38 -16.96
C GLY A 136 5.43 11.62 -16.09
N HIS A 137 4.63 11.80 -15.04
CA HIS A 137 4.74 12.95 -14.15
C HIS A 137 6.02 12.89 -13.29
N LYS A 138 6.51 14.08 -12.89
CA LYS A 138 7.57 14.22 -11.90
C LYS A 138 6.97 14.40 -10.51
N CYS A 139 7.62 13.81 -9.51
CA CYS A 139 7.42 14.15 -8.11
C CYS A 139 7.78 15.63 -7.93
N ASN A 140 6.79 16.47 -7.67
CA ASN A 140 6.94 17.92 -7.63
C ASN A 140 6.78 18.49 -6.20
N THR A 141 6.64 17.64 -5.18
CA THR A 141 6.50 18.05 -3.79
C THR A 141 7.71 17.65 -2.96
N LEU A 142 8.07 18.48 -1.99
CA LEU A 142 9.11 18.15 -1.00
C LEU A 142 8.66 17.06 -0.01
N SER A 143 7.35 16.84 0.14
CA SER A 143 6.77 15.81 1.01
C SER A 143 6.76 14.41 0.39
N ALA A 144 6.97 14.31 -0.93
CA ALA A 144 7.14 13.06 -1.66
C ALA A 144 8.13 13.28 -2.81
N PRO A 145 9.41 13.61 -2.53
CA PRO A 145 10.32 14.11 -3.55
C PRO A 145 10.89 13.01 -4.44
N CYS A 146 10.84 11.74 -4.05
CA CYS A 146 11.53 10.69 -4.76
C CYS A 146 10.57 9.79 -5.52
N CYS A 147 10.86 9.56 -6.79
CA CYS A 147 10.17 8.58 -7.60
C CYS A 147 10.78 7.19 -7.34
N GLY A 148 10.10 6.36 -6.55
CA GLY A 148 10.58 5.01 -6.23
C GLY A 148 10.58 4.06 -7.42
N GLY A 149 11.26 2.92 -7.28
CA GLY A 149 11.33 1.90 -8.34
C GLY A 149 9.97 1.28 -8.71
N THR A 150 9.02 1.32 -7.78
CA THR A 150 7.63 0.93 -8.03
C THR A 150 6.95 1.86 -9.02
N GLY A 151 7.43 3.07 -9.17
CA GLY A 151 6.87 4.06 -10.07
C GLY A 151 5.88 5.00 -9.37
N PHE A 152 6.15 5.30 -8.10
CA PHE A 152 5.36 6.21 -7.29
C PHE A 152 6.24 7.19 -6.51
N CYS A 153 5.72 8.39 -6.27
CA CYS A 153 6.41 9.39 -5.45
C CYS A 153 6.22 9.10 -3.97
N GLY A 154 7.31 9.27 -3.21
CA GLY A 154 7.29 9.12 -1.77
C GLY A 154 8.56 9.66 -1.11
N THR A 155 8.70 9.36 0.17
CA THR A 155 9.85 9.73 1.00
C THR A 155 10.49 8.50 1.62
N GLY A 156 11.77 8.62 1.96
CA GLY A 156 12.52 7.58 2.66
C GLY A 156 13.09 6.50 1.72
N PRO A 157 13.78 5.50 2.29
CA PRO A 157 14.61 4.54 1.54
C PRO A 157 13.89 3.81 0.40
N ASN A 158 12.64 3.40 0.64
CA ASN A 158 11.85 2.66 -0.34
C ASN A 158 11.53 3.45 -1.61
N PHE A 159 11.65 4.78 -1.56
CA PHE A 159 11.38 5.68 -2.67
C PHE A 159 12.64 6.41 -3.15
N CYS A 160 13.53 6.78 -2.22
CA CYS A 160 14.71 7.60 -2.49
C CYS A 160 15.99 6.80 -2.70
N ASP A 161 16.05 5.52 -2.34
CA ASP A 161 17.28 4.74 -2.47
C ASP A 161 17.22 3.82 -3.69
N VAL A 162 17.31 2.50 -3.48
CA VAL A 162 17.43 1.51 -4.55
C VAL A 162 16.20 1.53 -5.45
N GLY A 163 16.43 1.71 -6.75
CA GLY A 163 15.37 1.79 -7.75
C GLY A 163 14.78 3.19 -7.94
N CYS A 164 15.24 4.21 -7.19
CA CYS A 164 14.78 5.57 -7.40
C CYS A 164 15.08 6.09 -8.81
N GLN A 165 14.10 6.74 -9.43
CA GLN A 165 14.13 7.24 -10.80
C GLN A 165 14.33 8.75 -10.79
N ALA A 166 15.58 9.19 -10.65
CA ALA A 166 15.95 10.60 -10.49
C ALA A 166 15.32 11.55 -11.53
N ALA A 167 15.21 11.12 -12.80
CA ALA A 167 14.58 11.91 -13.87
C ALA A 167 13.12 12.31 -13.59
N PHE A 168 12.42 11.52 -12.78
CA PHE A 168 11.05 11.72 -12.35
C PHE A 168 10.94 12.16 -10.89
N SER A 169 12.06 12.30 -10.17
CA SER A 169 12.10 12.83 -8.81
C SER A 169 12.19 14.37 -8.79
N TYR A 170 11.86 14.95 -7.65
CA TYR A 170 11.97 16.38 -7.39
C TYR A 170 13.40 16.87 -7.62
N ALA A 171 13.50 17.98 -8.36
CA ALA A 171 14.78 18.57 -8.78
C ALA A 171 15.74 17.62 -9.50
N GLY A 172 15.26 16.48 -10.02
CA GLY A 172 16.12 15.50 -10.68
C GLY A 172 16.97 14.67 -9.72
N THR A 173 16.59 14.57 -8.43
CA THR A 173 17.43 13.94 -7.40
C THR A 173 16.66 12.93 -6.55
N CYS A 174 17.35 11.88 -6.14
CA CYS A 174 16.82 10.81 -5.29
C CYS A 174 17.23 10.99 -3.83
N VAL A 175 16.92 12.15 -3.24
CA VAL A 175 17.25 12.42 -1.84
C VAL A 175 15.99 12.75 -1.07
N SER A 176 15.79 12.07 0.06
CA SER A 176 14.78 12.49 1.02
C SER A 176 15.21 13.83 1.60
N GLN A 177 14.45 14.87 1.30
CA GLN A 177 14.57 16.15 2.00
C GLN A 177 14.03 15.89 3.42
N GLU A 178 14.91 15.59 4.39
CA GLU A 178 14.48 15.61 5.79
C GLU A 178 13.91 17.01 6.06
N PRO A 179 12.72 17.13 6.70
CA PRO A 179 12.30 18.42 7.20
C PRO A 179 13.42 18.93 8.11
N ALA A 180 13.94 20.11 7.81
CA ALA A 180 15.04 20.71 8.56
C ALA A 180 14.71 20.60 10.06
N LYS A 181 15.54 19.88 10.83
CA LYS A 181 15.41 19.84 12.28
C LYS A 181 15.39 21.28 12.77
N GLU A 182 14.27 21.69 13.34
CA GLU A 182 14.15 23.01 13.97
C GLU A 182 15.31 23.15 14.97
N PRO A 183 16.14 24.19 14.86
CA PRO A 183 17.33 24.30 15.70
C PRO A 183 16.91 24.35 17.16
N VAL A 184 17.33 23.34 17.94
CA VAL A 184 17.11 23.28 19.38
C VAL A 184 17.60 24.59 20.01
N PRO A 185 16.74 25.36 20.70
CA PRO A 185 17.14 26.62 21.30
C PRO A 185 18.25 26.37 22.33
N LYS A 186 19.43 26.95 22.11
CA LYS A 186 20.53 26.90 23.08
C LYS A 186 20.06 27.55 24.38
N ARG A 187 19.87 26.75 25.45
CA ARG A 187 19.59 27.24 26.81
C ARG A 187 20.68 28.24 27.21
N LYS A 188 20.33 29.52 27.34
CA LYS A 188 21.23 30.55 27.89
C LYS A 188 21.59 30.16 29.32
N ARG A 189 22.88 29.99 29.59
CA ARG A 189 23.42 29.73 30.92
C ARG A 189 23.23 30.99 31.76
N PHE A 190 22.27 30.97 32.69
CA PHE A 190 22.12 32.03 33.69
C PHE A 190 23.32 31.97 34.63
N VAL A 191 24.17 32.99 34.58
CA VAL A 191 25.21 33.23 35.58
C VAL A 191 24.53 34.00 36.72
N LYS A 192 24.43 33.37 37.90
CA LYS A 192 24.02 34.06 39.13
C LYS A 192 25.18 34.93 39.61
N PHE A 193 24.91 36.21 39.82
CA PHE A 193 25.74 37.12 40.61
C PHE A 193 25.47 36.90 42.10
#